data_AF-A0A3P6QSD3-F1
#
_entry.id   AF-A0A3P6QSD3-F1
#
_cell.length_a   1.000
_cell.length_b   1.000
_cell.length_c   1.000
_cell.angle_alpha   90.00
_cell.angle_beta   90.00
_cell.angle_gamma   90.00
#
_symmetry.space_group_name_H-M   'P 1'
#
loop_
_entity.id
_entity.type
_entity.pdbx_description
1 polymer ?
#
loop_
_entity_poly.entity_id
_entity_poly.type
_entity_poly.pdbx_seq_one_letter_code
_entity_poly.pdbx_strand_id
1 'polypeptide(L)'
;MWFIQKAVFRFGGLAFGFQNPNVPQDYGVGKYKFLRKLAVRHVTKVLFDNRAFHAQPIYLNLWHNTLLRAAVRRSGLDVNPGAYAIRLKNHPLPAEKIMFSLGRM
;
A
#
# COMPACT_ATOMS: atom_id res chain seq x y z
N MET A 1 15.41 -39.53 5.32
CA MET A 1 14.19 -38.98 4.67
C MET A 1 14.34 -37.46 4.63
N TRP A 2 14.69 -36.88 3.47
CA TRP A 2 14.87 -35.44 3.32
C TRP A 2 13.52 -34.79 3.06
N PHE A 3 12.99 -34.01 4.01
CA PHE A 3 11.85 -33.15 3.77
C PHE A 3 12.28 -32.01 2.85
N ILE A 4 12.01 -32.14 1.55
CA ILE A 4 11.99 -31.00 0.64
C ILE A 4 10.78 -30.16 1.05
N GLN A 5 10.99 -29.11 1.86
CA GLN A 5 10.00 -28.06 1.98
C GLN A 5 9.77 -27.51 0.58
N LYS A 6 8.61 -27.81 -0.03
CA LYS A 6 8.16 -27.10 -1.23
C LYS A 6 8.15 -25.61 -0.88
N ALA A 7 9.12 -24.86 -1.37
CA ALA A 7 9.18 -23.42 -1.16
C ALA A 7 7.90 -22.82 -1.75
N VAL A 8 6.97 -22.41 -0.88
CA VAL A 8 5.77 -21.71 -1.32
C VAL A 8 6.22 -20.35 -1.82
N PHE A 9 6.26 -20.18 -3.14
CA PHE A 9 6.56 -18.90 -3.75
C PHE A 9 5.42 -17.93 -3.46
N ARG A 10 5.70 -16.91 -2.64
CA ARG A 10 4.79 -15.80 -2.36
C ARG A 10 5.25 -14.57 -3.13
N PHE A 11 4.30 -13.84 -3.70
CA PHE A 11 4.59 -12.62 -4.46
C PHE A 11 4.66 -11.35 -3.60
N GLY A 12 4.42 -11.47 -2.29
CA GLY A 12 4.43 -10.36 -1.35
C GLY A 12 3.55 -10.56 -0.11
N GLY A 13 3.44 -9.52 0.70
CA GLY A 13 2.69 -9.48 1.94
C GLY A 13 2.74 -8.10 2.64
N LEU A 14 2.11 -8.02 3.81
CA LEU A 14 2.12 -6.82 4.65
C LEU A 14 2.77 -7.14 5.99
N ALA A 15 3.66 -6.27 6.46
CA ALA A 15 4.24 -6.33 7.79
C ALA A 15 3.74 -5.15 8.63
N PHE A 16 3.05 -5.48 9.73
CA PHE A 16 2.45 -4.52 10.66
C PHE A 16 3.26 -4.44 11.96
N GLY A 17 2.99 -3.42 12.77
CA GLY A 17 3.56 -3.29 14.12
C GLY A 17 4.91 -2.59 14.20
N PHE A 18 5.47 -2.13 13.08
CA PHE A 18 6.69 -1.32 13.12
C PHE A 18 6.42 0.05 13.76
N GLN A 19 7.14 0.33 14.84
CA GLN A 19 7.15 1.63 15.50
C GLN A 19 8.55 2.22 15.37
N ASN A 20 8.64 3.41 14.76
CA ASN A 20 9.89 4.14 14.65
C ASN A 20 10.29 4.70 16.02
N PRO A 21 11.37 4.22 16.66
CA PRO A 21 11.77 4.66 17.99
C PRO A 21 12.23 6.12 18.03
N ASN A 22 12.64 6.67 16.88
CA ASN A 22 13.11 8.05 16.78
C ASN A 22 11.98 9.09 16.77
N VAL A 23 10.71 8.67 16.73
CA VAL A 23 9.55 9.56 16.69
C VAL A 23 8.78 9.49 18.03
N PRO A 24 8.70 10.60 18.78
CA PRO A 24 7.91 10.67 20.02
C PRO A 24 6.42 10.31 19.81
N GLN A 25 5.76 9.77 20.84
CA GLN A 25 4.38 9.26 20.77
C GLN A 25 3.39 10.34 20.31
N ASP A 26 3.61 11.57 20.75
CA ASP A 26 2.73 12.72 20.51
C ASP A 26 3.36 13.76 19.58
N TYR A 27 4.27 13.33 18.69
CA TYR A 27 4.93 14.26 17.77
C TYR A 27 3.89 15.02 16.91
N GLY A 28 3.82 16.34 17.11
CA GLY A 28 2.89 17.21 16.39
C GLY A 28 1.41 17.12 16.83
N VAL A 29 1.07 16.36 17.88
CA VAL A 29 -0.28 16.37 18.47
C VAL A 29 -0.51 17.72 19.16
N GLY A 30 -1.64 18.37 18.91
CA GLY A 30 -1.99 19.67 19.50
C GLY A 30 -1.16 20.88 19.02
N LYS A 31 -0.07 20.67 18.27
CA LYS A 31 0.78 21.76 17.74
C LYS A 31 0.42 22.11 16.29
N TYR A 32 0.89 21.29 15.34
CA TYR A 32 0.68 21.53 13.91
C TYR A 32 0.45 20.22 13.17
N LYS A 33 -0.64 20.15 12.39
CA LYS A 33 -1.00 18.95 11.60
C LYS A 33 0.10 18.54 10.61
N PHE A 34 0.90 19.49 10.11
CA PHE A 34 1.98 19.21 9.17
C PHE A 34 3.12 18.39 9.79
N LEU A 35 3.47 18.65 11.06
CA LEU A 35 4.52 17.90 11.76
C LEU A 35 4.21 16.39 11.80
N ARG A 36 2.93 16.03 11.95
CA ARG A 36 2.47 14.63 11.92
C ARG A 36 2.68 13.93 10.57
N LYS A 37 2.85 14.69 9.48
CA LYS A 37 3.16 14.16 8.15
C LYS A 37 4.65 13.97 7.94
N LEU A 38 5.49 14.80 8.57
CA LEU A 38 6.95 14.73 8.45
C LEU A 38 7.55 13.53 9.18
N ALA A 39 7.07 13.24 10.39
CA ALA A 39 7.56 12.13 11.19
C ALA A 39 6.40 11.21 11.62
N VAL A 40 6.39 10.00 11.08
CA VAL A 40 5.38 8.99 11.35
C VAL A 40 5.96 7.91 12.25
N ARG A 41 5.35 7.70 13.42
CA ARG A 41 5.76 6.66 14.37
C ARG A 41 5.34 5.26 13.93
N HIS A 42 4.06 5.07 13.60
CA HIS A 42 3.53 3.76 13.21
C HIS A 42 3.57 3.60 11.70
N VAL A 43 4.36 2.64 11.21
CA VAL A 43 4.52 2.40 9.77
C VAL A 43 4.16 0.96 9.45
N THR A 44 3.54 0.74 8.29
CA THR A 44 3.34 -0.60 7.73
C THR A 44 4.29 -0.76 6.55
N LYS A 45 4.94 -1.91 6.42
CA LYS A 45 5.78 -2.21 5.26
C LYS A 45 5.03 -3.12 4.30
N VAL A 46 4.98 -2.71 3.03
CA VAL A 46 4.51 -3.54 1.93
C VAL A 46 5.71 -4.31 1.38
N LEU A 47 5.67 -5.62 1.47
CA LEU A 47 6.69 -6.51 0.93
C LEU A 47 6.15 -7.06 -0.39
N PHE A 48 6.90 -6.93 -1.47
CA PHE A 48 6.49 -7.43 -2.79
C PHE A 48 7.68 -8.02 -3.51
N ASP A 49 7.39 -8.94 -4.40
CA ASP A 49 8.36 -9.62 -5.24
C ASP A 49 8.26 -9.09 -6.67
N ASN A 50 9.38 -8.61 -7.21
CA ASN A 50 9.46 -8.06 -8.56
C ASN A 50 9.34 -9.13 -9.65
N ARG A 51 9.38 -10.43 -9.32
CA ARG A 51 9.09 -11.51 -10.28
C ARG A 51 7.67 -11.45 -10.82
N ALA A 52 6.72 -10.91 -10.04
CA ALA A 52 5.36 -10.66 -10.51
C ALA A 52 5.22 -9.20 -10.95
N PHE A 53 5.00 -9.01 -12.25
CA PHE A 53 4.95 -7.69 -12.91
C PHE A 53 4.01 -6.67 -12.22
N HIS A 54 2.91 -7.13 -11.63
CA HIS A 54 1.94 -6.27 -10.95
C HIS A 54 1.93 -6.42 -9.42
N ALA A 55 2.94 -7.07 -8.82
CA ALA A 55 2.95 -7.28 -7.36
C ALA A 55 2.87 -5.96 -6.59
N GLN A 56 3.73 -5.00 -6.91
CA GLN A 56 3.77 -3.70 -6.23
C GLN A 56 2.39 -2.99 -6.18
N PRO A 57 1.69 -2.74 -7.31
CA PRO A 57 0.39 -2.08 -7.26
C PRO A 57 -0.70 -2.93 -6.57
N ILE A 58 -0.65 -4.27 -6.67
CA ILE A 58 -1.61 -5.15 -6.00
C ILE A 58 -1.49 -5.05 -4.48
N TYR A 59 -0.29 -5.20 -3.93
CA TYR A 59 -0.08 -5.16 -2.49
C TYR A 59 -0.25 -3.73 -1.92
N LEU A 60 0.04 -2.70 -2.71
CA LEU A 60 -0.26 -1.32 -2.34
C LEU A 60 -1.78 -1.07 -2.27
N ASN A 61 -2.56 -1.55 -3.26
CA ASN A 61 -4.01 -1.44 -3.23
C ASN A 61 -4.62 -2.25 -2.07
N LEU A 62 -4.07 -3.43 -1.77
CA LEU A 62 -4.44 -4.23 -0.61
C LEU A 62 -4.28 -3.42 0.68
N TRP A 63 -3.11 -2.80 0.90
CA TRP A 63 -2.87 -1.99 2.09
C TRP A 63 -3.87 -0.83 2.22
N HIS A 64 -4.13 -0.07 1.14
CA HIS A 64 -5.11 1.02 1.17
C HIS A 64 -6.52 0.54 1.51
N ASN A 65 -6.93 -0.61 0.96
CA ASN A 65 -8.22 -1.22 1.30
C ASN A 65 -8.29 -1.67 2.76
N THR A 66 -7.20 -2.20 3.32
CA THR A 66 -7.17 -2.53 4.75
C THR A 66 -7.30 -1.29 5.63
N LEU A 67 -6.64 -0.18 5.26
CA LEU A 67 -6.75 1.10 5.97
C LEU A 67 -8.16 1.69 5.88
N LEU A 68 -8.78 1.67 4.69
CA LEU A 68 -10.16 2.10 4.49
C LEU A 68 -11.12 1.34 5.42
N ARG A 69 -11.03 0.01 5.42
CA ARG A 69 -11.89 -0.83 6.26
C ARG A 69 -11.64 -0.61 7.76
N ALA A 70 -10.40 -0.37 8.16
CA ALA A 70 -10.08 0.00 9.54
C ALA A 70 -10.68 1.36 9.92
N ALA A 71 -10.63 2.35 9.03
CA ALA A 71 -11.25 3.65 9.25
C ALA A 71 -12.78 3.57 9.33
N VAL A 72 -13.41 2.78 8.45
CA VAL A 72 -14.87 2.52 8.49
C VAL A 72 -15.27 1.89 9.82
N ARG A 73 -14.56 0.85 10.28
CA ARG A 73 -14.79 0.24 11.60
C ARG A 73 -14.67 1.25 12.75
N ARG A 74 -13.74 2.21 12.65
CA ARG A 74 -13.52 3.24 13.67
C ARG A 74 -14.57 4.37 13.62
N SER A 75 -15.28 4.53 12.51
CA SER A 75 -16.23 5.65 12.35
C SER A 75 -17.44 5.58 13.29
N GLY A 76 -17.77 4.40 13.83
CA GLY A 76 -18.91 4.20 14.72
C GLY A 76 -20.26 4.09 14.02
N LEU A 77 -20.28 4.18 12.68
CA LEU A 77 -21.47 3.89 11.89
C LEU A 77 -21.73 2.38 11.84
N ASP A 78 -22.99 1.97 11.94
CA ASP A 78 -23.40 0.57 11.74
C ASP A 78 -23.38 0.22 10.24
N VAL A 79 -22.18 0.06 9.70
CA VAL A 79 -21.94 -0.23 8.30
C VAL A 79 -20.97 -1.39 8.15
N ASN A 80 -21.27 -2.30 7.23
CA ASN A 80 -20.41 -3.43 6.93
C ASN A 80 -19.11 -2.95 6.24
N PRO A 81 -17.92 -3.09 6.86
CA PRO A 81 -16.66 -2.67 6.24
C PRO A 81 -16.34 -3.44 4.95
N GLY A 82 -16.87 -4.65 4.80
CA GLY A 82 -16.69 -5.47 3.59
C GLY A 82 -17.37 -4.89 2.35
N ALA A 83 -18.36 -4.01 2.52
CA ALA A 83 -19.04 -3.34 1.41
C ALA A 83 -18.19 -2.25 0.75
N TYR A 84 -17.14 -1.76 1.42
CA TYR A 84 -16.28 -0.72 0.92
C TYR A 84 -14.97 -1.30 0.35
N ALA A 85 -14.65 -0.90 -0.87
CA ALA A 85 -13.39 -1.24 -1.52
C ALA A 85 -13.00 -0.18 -2.55
N ILE A 86 -11.70 0.05 -2.67
CA ILE A 86 -11.07 0.83 -3.73
C ILE A 86 -10.59 -0.17 -4.80
N ARG A 87 -11.13 -0.06 -6.01
CA ARG A 87 -10.69 -0.85 -7.16
C ARG A 87 -9.65 -0.06 -7.95
N LEU A 88 -8.47 -0.64 -8.12
CA LEU A 88 -7.42 -0.11 -8.97
C LEU A 88 -7.46 -0.80 -10.34
N LYS A 89 -7.56 -0.02 -11.43
CA LYS A 89 -7.39 -0.51 -12.79
C LYS A 89 -6.16 0.18 -13.38
N ASN A 90 -5.14 -0.60 -13.73
CA ASN A 90 -4.04 -0.09 -14.56
C ASN A 90 -4.51 -0.09 -16.01
N HIS A 91 -4.62 1.09 -16.62
CA HIS A 91 -5.05 1.24 -18.00
C HIS A 91 -3.98 2.05 -18.75
N PRO A 92 -3.17 1.42 -19.63
CA PRO A 92 -2.16 2.12 -20.38
C PRO A 92 -2.83 3.10 -21.35
N LEU A 93 -2.17 4.24 -21.57
CA LEU A 93 -2.59 5.17 -22.61
C LEU A 93 -2.29 4.57 -24.00
N PRO A 94 -3.04 4.94 -25.05
CA PRO A 94 -2.73 4.54 -26.42
C PRO A 94 -1.35 5.05 -26.86
N ALA A 95 -0.56 4.22 -27.54
CA ALA A 95 0.82 4.54 -27.92
C ALA A 95 0.96 5.85 -28.73
N GLU A 96 -0.01 6.12 -29.61
CA GLU A 96 -0.10 7.34 -30.45
C GLU A 96 -0.16 8.64 -29.63
N LYS A 97 -0.57 8.57 -28.36
CA LYS A 97 -0.70 9.74 -27.47
C LYS A 97 0.51 9.96 -26.56
N ILE A 98 1.46 9.02 -26.53
CA ILE A 98 2.59 9.04 -25.58
C ILE A 98 3.93 9.14 -26.32
N MET A 99 4.04 8.53 -27.51
CA MET A 99 5.24 8.66 -28.33
C MET A 99 5.21 9.97 -29.11
N PHE A 100 6.18 10.85 -28.84
CA PHE A 100 6.60 11.81 -29.84
C PHE A 100 7.11 11.02 -31.04
N SER A 101 6.36 11.05 -32.14
CA SER A 101 6.87 10.53 -33.41
C SER A 101 7.94 11.51 -33.87
N LEU A 102 9.20 11.08 -33.82
CA LEU A 102 10.25 11.70 -34.64
C LEU A 102 9.85 11.41 -36.08
N GLY A 103 9.13 12.34 -36.70
CA GLY A 103 8.96 12.32 -38.15
C GLY A 103 10.36 12.19 -38.76
N ARG A 104 10.58 11.10 -39.51
CA ARG A 104 11.76 11.00 -40.36
C ARG A 104 11.66 12.16 -41.34
N MET A 105 12.42 13.22 -41.09
CA MET A 105 12.81 14.20 -42.10
C MET A 105 13.72 13.53 -43.12
#